data_AF-A0A933MXA3-F1
#
_entry.id   AF-A0A933MXA3-F1
#
_cell.length_a   1.000
_cell.length_b   1.000
_cell.length_c   1.000
_cell.angle_alpha   90.00
_cell.angle_beta   90.00
_cell.angle_gamma   90.00
#
_symmetry.space_group_name_H-M   'P 1'
#
loop_
_entity.id
_entity.type
_entity.pdbx_description
1 polymer ?
#
loop_
_entity_poly.entity_id
_entity_poly.type
_entity_poly.pdbx_seq_one_letter_code
_entity_poly.pdbx_strand_id
1 'polypeptide(L)'
;MDQMTQLCRELKDKLSEYLDGDLESALCAEIERHLQGCDNCRVMVDTLNKTITLYRNYGQVSVPPDTHGRLTRVLRLEMLKNQPARADDNSHPPGGRDQ
;
A
#
# COMPACT_ATOMS: atom_id res chain seq x y z
N MET A 1 -17.52 -24.40 -9.41
CA MET A 1 -16.56 -24.60 -8.30
C MET A 1 -16.09 -23.23 -7.87
N ASP A 2 -16.92 -22.51 -7.11
CA ASP A 2 -16.56 -21.19 -6.58
C ASP A 2 -16.83 -21.26 -5.08
N GLN A 3 -15.83 -21.73 -4.33
CA GLN A 3 -15.91 -21.74 -2.88
C GLN A 3 -15.27 -20.45 -2.37
N MET A 4 -16.13 -19.47 -2.12
CA MET A 4 -15.85 -18.29 -1.32
C MET A 4 -15.59 -18.72 0.13
N THR A 5 -14.34 -19.08 0.42
CA THR A 5 -13.90 -19.44 1.77
C THR A 5 -14.02 -18.24 2.71
N GLN A 6 -14.07 -18.50 4.02
CA GLN A 6 -14.14 -17.44 5.03
C GLN A 6 -12.96 -16.45 4.90
N LEU A 7 -11.77 -16.96 4.55
CA LEU A 7 -10.58 -16.15 4.35
C LEU A 7 -10.66 -15.23 3.11
N CYS A 8 -11.39 -15.62 2.06
CA CYS A 8 -11.66 -14.74 0.92
C CYS A 8 -12.54 -13.55 1.32
N ARG A 9 -13.51 -13.76 2.23
CA ARG A 9 -14.35 -12.68 2.77
C ARG A 9 -13.54 -11.74 3.64
N GLU A 10 -12.73 -12.29 4.54
CA GLU A 10 -11.86 -11.51 5.41
C GLU A 10 -10.83 -10.70 4.63
N LEU A 11 -10.25 -11.27 3.57
CA LEU A 11 -9.38 -10.52 2.66
C LEU A 11 -10.13 -9.34 2.03
N LYS A 12 -11.35 -9.55 1.53
CA LYS A 12 -12.14 -8.48 0.90
C LYS A 12 -12.37 -7.32 1.86
N ASP A 13 -12.66 -7.61 3.13
CA ASP A 13 -12.92 -6.58 4.14
C ASP A 13 -11.64 -5.82 4.53
N LYS A 14 -10.48 -6.52 4.55
CA LYS A 14 -9.17 -5.95 4.90
C LYS A 14 -8.36 -5.45 3.70
N LEU A 15 -8.91 -5.54 2.48
CA LEU A 15 -8.15 -5.33 1.25
C LEU A 15 -7.62 -3.90 1.12
N SER A 16 -8.42 -2.90 1.53
CA SER A 16 -8.00 -1.50 1.50
C SER A 16 -6.80 -1.26 2.42
N GLU A 17 -6.90 -1.67 3.69
CA GLU A 17 -5.81 -1.55 4.66
C GLU A 17 -4.55 -2.28 4.20
N TYR A 18 -4.71 -3.47 3.59
CA TYR A 18 -3.59 -4.22 3.00
C TYR A 18 -2.90 -3.46 1.87
N LEU A 19 -3.66 -2.85 0.97
CA LEU A 19 -3.13 -2.11 -0.18
C LEU A 19 -2.52 -0.75 0.19
N ASP A 20 -3.05 -0.12 1.23
CA ASP A 20 -2.55 1.15 1.76
C ASP A 20 -1.32 0.95 2.66
N GLY A 21 -1.05 -0.28 3.10
CA GLY A 21 0.09 -0.63 3.96
C GLY A 21 -0.16 -0.36 5.45
N ASP A 22 -1.41 -0.15 5.83
CA ASP A 22 -1.84 0.17 7.20
C ASP A 22 -2.26 -1.08 8.01
N LEU A 23 -2.21 -2.26 7.38
CA LEU A 23 -2.56 -3.53 8.01
C LEU A 23 -1.41 -4.08 8.86
N GLU A 24 -1.75 -4.66 10.02
CA GLU A 24 -0.78 -5.30 10.91
C GLU A 24 -0.01 -6.44 10.20
N SER A 25 1.30 -6.55 10.48
CA SER A 25 2.21 -7.51 9.81
C SER A 25 1.76 -8.96 9.90
N ALA A 26 1.17 -9.38 11.04
CA ALA A 26 0.64 -10.73 11.21
C ALA A 26 -0.51 -11.02 10.22
N LEU A 27 -1.39 -10.04 10.00
CA LEU A 27 -2.51 -10.15 9.07
C LEU A 27 -2.05 -10.07 7.61
N CYS A 28 -1.04 -9.25 7.31
CA CYS A 28 -0.41 -9.25 5.98
C CYS A 28 0.12 -10.64 5.61
N ALA A 29 0.83 -11.31 6.52
CA ALA A 29 1.35 -12.66 6.28
C ALA A 29 0.24 -13.71 6.06
N GLU A 30 -0.91 -13.58 6.72
CA GLU A 30 -2.07 -14.45 6.49
C GLU A 30 -2.69 -14.22 5.11
N ILE A 31 -2.83 -12.95 4.71
CA ILE A 31 -3.31 -12.56 3.38
C ILE A 31 -2.38 -13.10 2.30
N GLU A 32 -1.07 -12.90 2.43
CA GLU A 32 -0.08 -13.39 1.47
C GLU A 32 -0.17 -14.90 1.30
N ARG A 33 -0.30 -15.65 2.41
CA ARG A 33 -0.49 -17.10 2.38
C ARG A 33 -1.77 -17.48 1.63
N HIS A 34 -2.85 -16.73 1.81
CA HIS A 34 -4.09 -16.94 1.07
C HIS A 34 -3.91 -16.70 -0.44
N LEU A 35 -3.21 -15.63 -0.81
CA LEU A 35 -2.93 -15.27 -2.20
C LEU A 35 -2.06 -16.29 -2.93
N GLN A 36 -1.29 -17.12 -2.22
CA GLN A 36 -0.58 -18.25 -2.82
C GLN A 36 -1.53 -19.37 -3.29
N GLY A 37 -2.67 -19.56 -2.61
CA GLY A 37 -3.61 -20.66 -2.86
C GLY A 37 -4.92 -20.27 -3.54
N CYS A 38 -5.22 -18.97 -3.70
CA CYS A 38 -6.49 -18.49 -4.23
C CYS A 38 -6.33 -17.57 -5.44
N ASP A 39 -6.57 -18.10 -6.64
CA ASP A 39 -6.47 -17.33 -7.89
C ASP A 39 -7.49 -16.18 -7.96
N ASN A 40 -8.71 -16.39 -7.46
CA ASN A 40 -9.75 -15.35 -7.46
C ASN A 40 -9.31 -14.10 -6.67
N CYS A 41 -8.76 -14.31 -5.49
CA CYS A 41 -8.26 -13.23 -4.65
C CYS A 41 -7.00 -12.58 -5.23
N ARG A 42 -6.12 -13.37 -5.86
CA ARG A 42 -4.96 -12.83 -6.59
C ARG A 42 -5.39 -11.88 -7.72
N VAL A 43 -6.35 -12.30 -8.54
CA VAL A 43 -6.90 -11.47 -9.63
C VAL A 43 -7.54 -10.19 -9.08
N MET A 44 -8.26 -10.28 -7.96
CA MET A 44 -8.87 -9.12 -7.30
C MET A 44 -7.83 -8.10 -6.84
N VAL A 45 -6.81 -8.55 -6.10
CA VAL A 45 -5.70 -7.71 -5.62
C VAL A 45 -4.95 -7.07 -6.80
N ASP A 46 -4.60 -7.86 -7.82
CA ASP A 46 -3.90 -7.36 -9.00
C ASP A 46 -4.70 -6.30 -9.76
N THR A 47 -6.02 -6.52 -9.91
CA THR A 47 -6.90 -5.57 -10.62
C THR A 47 -7.01 -4.25 -9.87
N LEU A 48 -7.14 -4.30 -8.55
CA LEU A 48 -7.23 -3.09 -7.73
C LEU A 48 -5.89 -2.34 -7.70
N ASN A 49 -4.76 -3.04 -7.58
CA ASN A 49 -3.42 -2.44 -7.69
C ASN A 49 -3.20 -1.73 -9.03
N LYS A 50 -3.64 -2.33 -10.14
CA LYS A 50 -3.59 -1.68 -11.46
C LYS A 50 -4.42 -0.41 -11.49
N THR A 51 -5.61 -0.44 -10.88
CA THR A 51 -6.48 0.75 -10.77
C THR A 51 -5.79 1.85 -9.97
N ILE A 52 -5.21 1.54 -8.80
CA ILE A 52 -4.44 2.49 -7.99
C ILE A 52 -3.27 3.08 -8.79
N THR A 53 -2.53 2.23 -9.50
CA THR A 53 -1.38 2.65 -10.31
C THR A 53 -1.81 3.61 -11.42
N LEU A 54 -2.93 3.33 -12.09
CA LEU A 54 -3.48 4.23 -13.11
C LEU A 54 -3.81 5.58 -12.50
N TYR A 55 -4.50 5.64 -11.36
CA TYR A 55 -4.84 6.91 -10.70
C TYR A 55 -3.62 7.68 -10.20
N ARG A 56 -2.58 7.01 -9.68
CA ARG A 56 -1.33 7.66 -9.24
C ARG A 56 -0.57 8.32 -10.39
N ASN A 57 -0.65 7.74 -11.58
CA ASN A 57 0.04 8.23 -12.77
C ASN A 57 -0.84 9.18 -13.60
N TYR A 58 -2.16 9.12 -13.43
CA TYR A 58 -3.10 9.93 -14.19
C TYR A 58 -3.10 11.37 -13.70
N GLY A 59 -2.84 12.31 -14.62
CA GLY A 59 -2.96 13.73 -14.34
C GLY A 59 -1.98 14.24 -13.28
N GLN A 60 -0.75 13.69 -13.22
CA GLN A 60 0.32 14.25 -12.38
C GLN A 60 0.49 15.74 -12.68
N VAL A 61 -0.03 16.57 -11.78
CA VAL A 61 0.12 18.01 -11.85
C VAL A 61 1.47 18.35 -11.24
N SER A 62 2.27 19.08 -12.00
CA SER A 62 3.49 19.70 -11.48
C SER A 62 3.11 20.63 -10.31
N VAL A 63 3.44 20.22 -9.10
CA VAL A 63 3.31 21.07 -7.91
C VAL A 63 4.47 22.07 -7.90
N PRO A 64 4.23 23.38 -7.66
CA PRO A 64 5.31 24.35 -7.55
C PRO A 64 6.34 23.91 -6.51
N PRO A 65 7.65 24.07 -6.77
CA PRO A 65 8.71 23.55 -5.90
C PRO A 65 8.71 24.14 -4.48
N ASP A 66 8.09 25.31 -4.28
CA ASP A 66 7.96 25.95 -2.97
C ASP A 66 6.80 25.40 -2.11
N THR A 67 5.91 24.59 -2.69
CA THR A 67 4.66 24.16 -2.05
C THR A 67 4.93 23.34 -0.80
N HIS A 68 5.92 22.44 -0.83
CA HIS A 68 6.30 21.64 0.33
C HIS A 68 6.77 22.52 1.49
N GLY A 69 7.61 23.53 1.20
CA GLY A 69 8.09 24.48 2.20
C GLY A 69 6.96 25.33 2.78
N ARG A 70 6.08 25.86 1.93
CA ARG A 70 4.90 26.62 2.35
C ARG A 70 3.95 25.79 3.20
N LEU A 71 3.67 24.54 2.82
CA LEU A 71 2.82 23.62 3.57
C LEU A 71 3.41 23.31 4.94
N THR A 72 4.70 22.97 4.99
CA THR A 72 5.40 22.64 6.24
C THR A 72 5.39 23.84 7.21
N ARG A 73 5.55 25.06 6.69
CA ARG A 73 5.46 26.29 7.49
C ARG A 73 4.08 26.50 8.08
N VAL A 74 3.01 26.35 7.28
CA VAL A 74 1.63 26.48 7.75
C VAL A 74 1.29 25.43 8.81
N LEU A 75 1.72 24.19 8.60
CA LEU A 75 1.53 23.10 9.55
C LEU A 75 2.48 23.17 10.76
N ARG A 76 3.39 24.15 10.82
CA ARG A 76 4.43 24.30 11.87
C ARG A 76 5.30 23.06 12.06
N LEU A 77 5.49 22.28 10.99
CA LEU A 77 6.30 21.06 10.98
C LEU A 77 7.79 21.34 10.76
N GLU A 78 8.21 22.61 10.64
CA GLU A 78 9.61 22.96 10.41
C GLU A 78 10.53 22.51 11.55
N MET A 79 9.97 22.32 12.75
CA MET A 79 10.67 21.79 13.91
C MET A 79 11.02 20.30 13.79
N LEU A 80 10.39 19.56 12.87
CA LEU A 80 10.67 18.15 12.62
C LEU A 80 11.82 17.93 11.63
N LYS A 81 12.26 18.97 10.89
CA LYS A 81 13.37 18.89 9.93
C LYS A 81 14.73 18.56 10.57
N ASN A 82 14.84 18.63 11.90
CA ASN A 82 16.06 18.34 12.67
C ASN A 82 16.08 16.94 13.33
N GLN A 83 15.17 16.03 12.98
CA GLN A 83 15.28 14.64 13.42
C GLN A 83 16.23 13.87 12.48
N PRO A 84 17.21 13.12 13.00
CA PRO A 84 17.92 12.15 12.17
C PRO A 84 16.87 11.23 11.57
N ALA A 85 16.98 10.96 10.26
CA ALA A 85 16.14 10.00 9.57
C ALA A 85 16.00 8.76 10.46
N ARG A 86 14.79 8.51 10.97
CA ARG A 86 14.52 7.28 11.69
C ARG A 86 14.93 6.17 10.73
N ALA A 87 15.86 5.32 11.15
CA ALA A 87 16.26 4.16 10.38
C ALA A 87 15.00 3.48 9.86
N ASP A 88 14.94 3.35 8.54
CA ASP A 88 13.82 2.83 7.80
C ASP A 88 13.37 1.49 8.39
N ASP A 89 12.07 1.30 8.64
CA ASP A 89 11.49 -0.05 8.74
C ASP A 89 10.65 -0.36 7.50
N ASN A 90 10.94 0.30 6.38
CA ASN A 90 10.41 -0.09 5.07
C ASN A 90 11.44 -0.93 4.29
N SER A 91 12.04 -1.89 4.98
CA SER A 91 12.72 -3.04 4.36
C SER A 91 11.71 -4.17 4.17
N HIS A 92 10.67 -3.94 3.36
CA HIS A 92 9.98 -5.04 2.71
C HIS A 92 9.73 -4.71 1.23
N PRO A 93 10.51 -5.31 0.31
CA PRO A 93 10.12 -5.27 -1.09
C PRO A 93 8.83 -6.09 -1.25
N PRO A 94 7.85 -5.67 -2.06
CA PRO A 94 6.90 -6.64 -2.60
C PRO A 94 7.73 -7.64 -3.39
N GLY A 95 7.70 -8.91 -2.97
CA GLY A 95 8.50 -10.00 -3.50
C GLY A 95 8.64 -9.91 -5.02
N GLY A 96 9.89 -9.75 -5.46
CA GLY A 96 10.25 -9.88 -6.86
C GLY A 96 9.80 -11.24 -7.36
N ARG A 97 9.09 -11.24 -8.48
CA ARG A 97 8.95 -12.45 -9.29
C ARG A 97 10.26 -12.60 -10.06
N ASP A 98 11.13 -13.48 -9.58
CA ASP A 98 12.11 -14.15 -10.43
C ASP A 98 11.36 -15.14 -11.32
N GLN A 99 11.21 -14.79 -12.59
CA GLN A 99 11.13 -15.66 -13.75
C GLN A 99 11.51 -14.85 -15.00
#